data_AF-A0A9D6NB44-F1
#
_entry.id   AF-A0A9D6NB44-F1
#
_cell.length_a   1.000
_cell.length_b   1.000
_cell.length_c   1.000
_cell.angle_alpha   90.00
_cell.angle_beta   90.00
_cell.angle_gamma   90.00
#
_symmetry.space_group_name_H-M   'P 1'
#
loop_
_entity.id
_entity.type
_entity.pdbx_description
1 polymer ?
#
loop_
_entity_poly.entity_id
_entity_poly.type
_entity_poly.pdbx_seq_one_letter_code
_entity_poly.pdbx_strand_id
1 'polypeptide(L)'
;MGARGRTNAGMGLGTTLMVVSLALLLVLTLTASQWNTLNFSARVGNAQHALNLAESAVSLAIARILAEPEFGAEDLEQSTILATHPHAPRDATGWLTFDPGTAANRDGPYSTNNLRGDSAVPGSSGTVVPSATIYLVGVGECGGVRKTVEAMIHLPRFPYSIASSGTVVTSGEVLVAAAASPEALGVALEDLLPGNLAANASAEQAVVLAPGAVITGDVASHGGVEVASGNAVVMGEVRAYSDRSPLPRLPLESYDPAGLEGIQVQRLRQGTLEAPALSGFVRRQGDLSIRGGLTMDSAVLFVDGGLVVEGGIWGKGAVFATGPVSVHGGSDLSSDNLAAVVSGGDVSFTGTGPEGSYFQGLVYSEGDVLAQQVSLFGALIANAPQGSRIQLEDARLIHVPEHTSLELQLEDPLGTPFFFTYHGAKFSGAGAPKGNSGPKKDSVPVYVRRQPDGTFVLFEPVSNTRLTGLTSQGVADAMVRLLSGMTCKKHGASRFPETETELLQAVRGMAFPQSPAARLKPARFTLDASRFVAFQDQMRIMYWRER
;
A
#
# COMPACT_ATOMS: atom_id res chain seq x y z
N MET A 1 116.54 -8.33 -42.38
CA MET A 1 115.40 -9.27 -42.55
C MET A 1 114.39 -8.97 -41.46
N GLY A 2 113.20 -8.50 -41.86
CA GLY A 2 112.24 -7.82 -40.97
C GLY A 2 111.26 -8.75 -40.25
N ALA A 3 110.98 -8.42 -38.99
CA ALA A 3 109.90 -8.99 -38.19
C ALA A 3 108.60 -8.22 -38.45
N ARG A 4 107.52 -8.93 -38.83
CA ARG A 4 106.16 -8.40 -39.02
C ARG A 4 105.32 -8.72 -37.78
N GLY A 5 104.80 -7.69 -37.12
CA GLY A 5 103.81 -7.80 -36.05
C GLY A 5 102.45 -8.25 -36.59
N ARG A 6 101.89 -9.31 -35.98
CA ARG A 6 100.50 -9.75 -36.21
C ARG A 6 99.58 -9.08 -35.19
N THR A 7 98.48 -8.61 -35.72
CA THR A 7 97.38 -7.77 -35.23
C THR A 7 96.57 -8.33 -34.04
N ASN A 8 96.43 -7.54 -32.96
CA ASN A 8 95.51 -7.73 -31.82
C ASN A 8 94.17 -6.95 -31.98
N ALA A 9 93.63 -6.84 -33.21
CA ALA A 9 92.47 -5.98 -33.48
C ALA A 9 91.08 -6.62 -33.25
N GLY A 10 91.00 -7.93 -32.95
CA GLY A 10 89.71 -8.64 -32.84
C GLY A 10 89.03 -8.58 -31.46
N MET A 11 89.78 -8.31 -30.39
CA MET A 11 89.28 -8.40 -29.00
C MET A 11 88.56 -7.12 -28.52
N GLY A 12 88.89 -5.97 -29.12
CA GLY A 12 88.23 -4.70 -28.82
C GLY A 12 86.80 -4.61 -29.38
N LEU A 13 86.57 -5.15 -30.58
CA LEU A 13 85.24 -5.13 -31.21
C LEU A 13 84.20 -5.96 -30.43
N GLY A 14 84.58 -7.15 -29.97
CA GLY A 14 83.68 -8.02 -29.20
C GLY A 14 83.27 -7.43 -27.85
N THR A 15 84.20 -6.79 -27.14
CA THR A 15 83.91 -6.11 -25.86
C THR A 15 83.07 -4.86 -26.05
N THR A 16 83.32 -4.05 -27.10
CA THR A 16 82.46 -2.91 -27.41
C THR A 16 81.04 -3.32 -27.80
N LEU A 17 80.89 -4.40 -28.59
CA LEU A 17 79.57 -4.93 -28.95
C LEU A 17 78.82 -5.43 -27.72
N MET A 18 79.48 -6.16 -26.82
CA MET A 18 78.85 -6.66 -25.60
C MET A 18 78.35 -5.50 -24.70
N VAL A 19 79.17 -4.45 -24.52
CA VAL A 19 78.77 -3.28 -23.73
C VAL A 19 77.62 -2.53 -24.38
N VAL A 20 77.66 -2.35 -25.71
CA VAL A 20 76.57 -1.69 -26.46
C VAL A 20 75.28 -2.52 -26.40
N SER A 21 75.36 -3.83 -26.55
CA SER A 21 74.20 -4.74 -26.43
C SER A 21 73.59 -4.71 -25.03
N LEU A 22 74.43 -4.68 -23.99
CA LEU A 22 73.97 -4.63 -22.60
C LEU A 22 73.31 -3.28 -22.28
N ALA A 23 73.88 -2.18 -22.78
CA ALA A 23 73.29 -0.84 -22.67
C ALA A 23 71.95 -0.75 -23.41
N LEU A 24 71.86 -1.32 -24.62
CA LEU A 24 70.64 -1.32 -25.42
C LEU A 24 69.53 -2.16 -24.75
N LEU A 25 69.88 -3.31 -24.17
CA LEU A 25 68.94 -4.14 -23.43
C LEU A 25 68.40 -3.41 -22.19
N LEU A 26 69.25 -2.66 -21.49
CA LEU A 26 68.86 -1.86 -20.32
C LEU A 26 67.94 -0.69 -20.70
N VAL A 27 68.18 -0.02 -21.83
CA VAL A 27 67.28 1.01 -22.36
C VAL A 27 65.94 0.41 -22.77
N LEU A 28 65.93 -0.77 -23.39
CA LEU A 28 64.69 -1.48 -23.76
C LEU A 28 63.88 -1.95 -22.54
N THR A 29 64.53 -2.41 -21.47
CA THR A 29 63.81 -2.80 -20.25
C THR A 29 63.25 -1.60 -19.50
N LEU A 30 63.98 -0.48 -19.42
CA LEU A 30 63.49 0.75 -18.81
C LEU A 30 62.31 1.34 -19.57
N THR A 31 62.37 1.39 -20.91
CA THR A 31 61.27 1.87 -21.75
C THR A 31 60.03 0.97 -21.64
N ALA A 32 60.21 -0.36 -21.63
CA ALA A 32 59.12 -1.31 -21.40
C ALA A 32 58.49 -1.16 -20.00
N SER A 33 59.30 -0.96 -18.96
CA SER A 33 58.82 -0.74 -17.58
C SER A 33 58.03 0.58 -17.44
N GLN A 34 58.51 1.66 -18.06
CA GLN A 34 57.79 2.94 -18.07
C GLN A 34 56.45 2.84 -18.79
N TRP A 35 56.41 2.14 -19.94
CA TRP A 35 55.15 1.95 -20.66
C TRP A 35 54.15 1.11 -19.87
N ASN A 36 54.61 0.04 -19.21
CA ASN A 36 53.76 -0.75 -18.32
C ASN A 36 53.23 0.08 -17.15
N THR A 37 54.07 0.93 -16.55
CA THR A 37 53.66 1.80 -15.43
C THR A 37 52.64 2.85 -15.88
N LEU A 38 52.83 3.47 -17.04
CA LEU A 38 51.88 4.44 -17.61
C LEU A 38 50.54 3.77 -17.97
N ASN A 39 50.57 2.59 -18.60
CA ASN A 39 49.35 1.84 -18.93
C ASN A 39 48.61 1.38 -17.68
N PHE A 40 49.35 0.94 -16.66
CA PHE A 40 48.77 0.56 -15.36
C PHE A 40 48.13 1.76 -14.67
N SER A 41 48.84 2.89 -14.59
CA SER A 41 48.33 4.12 -13.99
C SER A 41 47.09 4.66 -14.72
N ALA A 42 47.09 4.62 -16.06
CA ALA A 42 45.95 5.03 -16.86
C ALA A 42 44.74 4.10 -16.66
N ARG A 43 44.96 2.79 -16.60
CA ARG A 43 43.89 1.81 -16.31
C ARG A 43 43.29 1.99 -14.93
N VAL A 44 44.11 2.22 -13.90
CA VAL A 44 43.63 2.47 -12.53
C VAL A 44 42.83 3.78 -12.47
N GLY A 45 43.33 4.85 -13.09
CA GLY A 45 42.59 6.12 -13.16
C GLY A 45 41.26 5.99 -13.89
N ASN A 46 41.25 5.33 -15.05
CA ASN A 46 40.04 5.05 -15.82
C ASN A 46 39.05 4.17 -15.04
N ALA A 47 39.53 3.17 -14.31
CA ALA A 47 38.69 2.33 -13.47
C ALA A 47 38.00 3.13 -12.36
N GLN A 48 38.72 4.06 -11.71
CA GLN A 48 38.12 4.92 -10.69
C GLN A 48 37.07 5.87 -11.28
N HIS A 49 37.36 6.47 -12.44
CA HIS A 49 36.38 7.32 -13.13
C HIS A 49 35.14 6.54 -13.55
N ALA A 50 35.30 5.33 -14.07
CA ALA A 50 34.19 4.43 -14.41
C ALA A 50 33.36 4.08 -13.17
N LEU A 51 33.99 3.76 -12.03
CA LEU A 51 33.28 3.49 -10.79
C LEU A 51 32.46 4.70 -10.30
N ASN A 52 33.08 5.87 -10.20
CA ASN A 52 32.39 7.09 -9.77
C ASN A 52 31.19 7.43 -10.68
N LEU A 53 31.29 7.17 -11.99
CA LEU A 53 30.19 7.37 -12.94
C LEU A 53 29.05 6.36 -12.75
N ALA A 54 29.37 5.10 -12.43
CA ALA A 54 28.39 4.08 -12.09
C ALA A 54 27.64 4.45 -10.79
N GLU A 55 28.35 4.86 -9.74
CA GLU A 55 27.76 5.33 -8.48
C GLU A 55 26.90 6.58 -8.68
N SER A 56 27.35 7.50 -9.53
CA SER A 56 26.58 8.70 -9.88
C SER A 56 25.28 8.34 -10.60
N ALA A 57 25.30 7.35 -11.49
CA ALA A 57 24.09 6.88 -12.18
C ALA A 57 23.09 6.25 -11.21
N VAL A 58 23.55 5.42 -10.26
CA VAL A 58 22.70 4.85 -9.20
C VAL A 58 22.16 5.96 -8.29
N SER A 59 23.00 6.92 -7.87
CA SER A 59 22.58 8.01 -6.98
C SER A 59 21.55 8.93 -7.64
N LEU A 60 21.73 9.24 -8.94
CA LEU A 60 20.75 9.98 -9.73
C LEU A 60 19.45 9.18 -9.89
N ALA A 61 19.54 7.85 -10.05
CA ALA A 61 18.36 6.99 -10.10
C ALA A 61 17.60 7.01 -8.78
N ILE A 62 18.29 6.86 -7.65
CA ILE A 62 17.68 7.01 -6.33
C ILE A 62 17.00 8.36 -6.24
N ALA A 63 17.70 9.47 -6.51
CA ALA A 63 17.13 10.81 -6.47
C ALA A 63 15.89 10.98 -7.36
N ARG A 64 15.89 10.35 -8.55
CA ARG A 64 14.74 10.38 -9.46
C ARG A 64 13.57 9.56 -8.93
N ILE A 65 13.83 8.37 -8.41
CA ILE A 65 12.81 7.48 -7.81
C ILE A 65 12.21 8.13 -6.56
N LEU A 66 13.02 8.82 -5.76
CA LEU A 66 12.57 9.60 -4.61
C LEU A 66 11.56 10.71 -5.03
N ALA A 67 11.73 11.30 -6.21
CA ALA A 67 10.85 12.34 -6.74
C ALA A 67 9.64 11.76 -7.51
N GLU A 68 9.85 10.65 -8.22
CA GLU A 68 8.88 10.00 -9.10
C GLU A 68 8.92 8.48 -8.85
N PRO A 69 8.11 7.95 -7.89
CA PRO A 69 8.13 6.53 -7.53
C PRO A 69 7.77 5.57 -8.68
N GLU A 70 7.11 6.09 -9.72
CA GLU A 70 6.74 5.33 -10.93
C GLU A 70 7.89 5.21 -11.95
N PHE A 71 9.01 5.89 -11.71
CA PHE A 71 10.17 5.83 -12.61
C PHE A 71 10.66 4.39 -12.80
N GLY A 72 10.71 3.93 -14.05
CA GLY A 72 11.11 2.56 -14.39
C GLY A 72 10.01 1.50 -14.25
N ALA A 73 8.75 1.88 -14.01
CA ALA A 73 7.61 0.98 -14.21
C ALA A 73 7.37 0.74 -15.73
N GLU A 74 6.79 -0.41 -16.10
CA GLU A 74 6.72 -0.93 -17.48
C GLU A 74 6.04 -0.01 -18.53
N ASP A 75 5.41 1.10 -18.13
CA ASP A 75 4.57 1.95 -18.99
C ASP A 75 5.11 3.37 -19.30
N LEU A 76 6.33 3.72 -18.90
CA LEU A 76 6.86 5.10 -19.08
C LEU A 76 8.01 5.20 -20.10
N GLU A 77 7.88 6.14 -21.06
CA GLU A 77 8.85 6.42 -22.14
C GLU A 77 10.22 6.93 -21.65
N GLN A 78 10.34 7.29 -20.37
CA GLN A 78 11.60 7.76 -19.75
C GLN A 78 12.05 6.78 -18.67
N SER A 79 12.91 5.84 -19.06
CA SER A 79 13.41 4.75 -18.21
C SER A 79 14.94 4.73 -18.06
N THR A 80 15.64 5.75 -18.59
CA THR A 80 17.11 5.78 -18.66
C THR A 80 17.69 7.05 -18.04
N ILE A 81 18.76 6.88 -17.26
CA ILE A 81 19.55 7.94 -16.65
C ILE A 81 20.95 7.94 -17.26
N LEU A 82 21.44 9.13 -17.56
CA LEU A 82 22.80 9.36 -18.02
C LEU A 82 23.52 10.23 -17.00
N ALA A 83 24.57 9.69 -16.40
CA ALA A 83 25.48 10.43 -15.53
C ALA A 83 26.66 10.95 -16.37
N THR A 84 26.89 12.25 -16.29
CA THR A 84 28.08 12.89 -16.87
C THR A 84 28.76 13.73 -15.80
N HIS A 85 30.09 13.78 -15.83
CA HIS A 85 30.86 14.59 -14.91
C HIS A 85 31.55 15.73 -15.70
N PRO A 86 31.52 17.00 -15.23
CA PRO A 86 32.10 18.13 -15.97
C PRO A 86 33.61 17.99 -16.25
N HIS A 87 34.29 17.20 -15.42
CA HIS A 87 35.73 16.92 -15.52
C HIS A 87 36.04 15.49 -15.98
N ALA A 88 35.05 14.75 -16.45
CA ALA A 88 35.27 13.42 -17.02
C ALA A 88 36.01 13.51 -18.37
N PRO A 89 36.84 12.51 -18.70
CA PRO A 89 37.35 12.32 -20.06
C PRO A 89 36.22 12.31 -21.10
N ARG A 90 36.48 12.77 -22.33
CA ARG A 90 35.47 12.90 -23.40
C ARG A 90 34.77 11.59 -23.78
N ASP A 91 35.35 10.46 -23.40
CA ASP A 91 34.91 9.10 -23.65
C ASP A 91 34.32 8.42 -22.41
N ALA A 92 34.15 9.14 -21.30
CA ALA A 92 33.60 8.57 -20.09
C ALA A 92 32.09 8.80 -19.96
N THR A 93 31.33 7.73 -19.73
CA THR A 93 29.87 7.78 -19.62
C THR A 93 29.39 6.90 -18.46
N GLY A 94 28.45 7.41 -17.67
CA GLY A 94 27.70 6.63 -16.69
C GLY A 94 26.25 6.51 -17.13
N TRP A 95 25.64 5.34 -16.94
CA TRP A 95 24.25 5.14 -17.29
C TRP A 95 23.56 4.08 -16.43
N LEU A 96 22.24 4.19 -16.35
CA LEU A 96 21.33 3.22 -15.75
C LEU A 96 20.06 3.19 -16.58
N THR A 97 19.47 2.02 -16.83
CA THR A 97 18.20 1.92 -17.56
C THR A 97 17.32 0.83 -16.97
N PHE A 98 16.00 1.06 -16.98
CA PHE A 98 14.98 0.06 -16.70
C PHE A 98 14.45 -0.61 -17.96
N ASP A 99 14.76 -0.08 -19.15
CA ASP A 99 14.36 -0.67 -20.42
C ASP A 99 15.34 -1.79 -20.84
N PRO A 100 14.87 -3.05 -20.94
CA PRO A 100 15.70 -4.15 -21.40
C PRO A 100 16.24 -3.96 -22.83
N GLY A 101 15.49 -3.26 -23.70
CA GLY A 101 15.92 -2.99 -25.08
C GLY A 101 17.12 -2.05 -25.14
N THR A 102 17.07 -0.96 -24.39
CA THR A 102 18.18 -0.01 -24.25
C THR A 102 19.42 -0.66 -23.61
N ALA A 103 19.22 -1.52 -22.62
CA ALA A 103 20.32 -2.27 -21.99
C ALA A 103 20.99 -3.24 -22.98
N ALA A 104 20.20 -3.99 -23.76
CA ALA A 104 20.71 -4.90 -24.78
C ALA A 104 21.51 -4.16 -25.87
N ASN A 105 21.06 -2.98 -26.31
CA ASN A 105 21.78 -2.16 -27.28
C ASN A 105 23.14 -1.67 -26.78
N ARG A 106 23.35 -1.64 -25.46
CA ARG A 106 24.61 -1.21 -24.81
C ARG A 106 25.45 -2.38 -24.28
N ASP A 107 25.02 -3.61 -24.56
CA ASP A 107 25.64 -4.83 -24.04
C ASP A 107 25.82 -4.78 -22.52
N GLY A 108 24.77 -4.38 -21.80
CA GLY A 108 24.83 -4.21 -20.35
C GLY A 108 23.54 -4.63 -19.61
N PRO A 109 23.58 -4.66 -18.27
CA PRO A 109 22.44 -5.01 -17.43
C PRO A 109 21.35 -3.92 -17.42
N TYR A 110 20.16 -4.31 -16.98
CA TYR A 110 19.03 -3.40 -16.73
C TYR A 110 18.62 -3.44 -15.25
N SER A 111 18.01 -2.35 -14.81
CA SER A 111 17.40 -2.18 -13.49
C SER A 111 15.96 -2.66 -13.52
N THR A 112 15.41 -3.04 -12.37
CA THR A 112 14.06 -3.61 -12.27
C THR A 112 13.32 -2.97 -11.11
N ASN A 113 12.21 -2.28 -11.41
CA ASN A 113 11.34 -1.68 -10.41
C ASN A 113 10.23 -2.67 -10.02
N ASN A 114 10.29 -3.22 -8.81
CA ASN A 114 9.26 -4.08 -8.25
C ASN A 114 8.63 -3.48 -6.97
N LEU A 115 8.61 -2.15 -6.85
CA LEU A 115 8.09 -1.47 -5.66
C LEU A 115 6.60 -1.72 -5.42
N ARG A 116 5.83 -1.91 -6.51
CA ARG A 116 4.39 -2.19 -6.46
C ARG A 116 4.04 -3.66 -6.68
N GLY A 117 5.00 -4.53 -6.97
CA GLY A 117 4.71 -5.93 -7.19
C GLY A 117 4.43 -6.65 -5.88
N ASP A 118 3.42 -7.51 -5.87
CA ASP A 118 3.06 -8.36 -4.73
C ASP A 118 3.83 -9.70 -4.74
N SER A 119 4.65 -9.95 -5.76
CA SER A 119 5.48 -11.15 -5.87
C SER A 119 6.88 -10.83 -6.39
N ALA A 120 7.81 -11.77 -6.22
CA ALA A 120 9.16 -11.60 -6.72
C ALA A 120 9.20 -11.70 -8.26
N VAL A 121 9.93 -10.79 -8.89
CA VAL A 121 10.09 -10.75 -10.35
C VAL A 121 11.55 -11.02 -10.75
N PRO A 122 11.80 -11.60 -11.93
CA PRO A 122 13.15 -11.79 -12.42
C PRO A 122 13.75 -10.44 -12.86
N GLY A 123 14.86 -10.07 -12.24
CA GLY A 123 15.71 -8.95 -12.65
C GLY A 123 16.84 -9.40 -13.58
N SER A 124 17.70 -8.44 -13.94
CA SER A 124 18.83 -8.70 -14.83
C SER A 124 19.82 -9.74 -14.27
N SER A 125 20.47 -10.47 -15.18
CA SER A 125 21.51 -11.48 -14.87
C SER A 125 21.08 -12.58 -13.89
N GLY A 126 19.78 -12.91 -13.85
CA GLY A 126 19.24 -13.98 -12.99
C GLY A 126 19.01 -13.57 -11.53
N THR A 127 19.13 -12.27 -11.23
CA THR A 127 18.84 -11.73 -9.89
C THR A 127 17.33 -11.77 -9.65
N VAL A 128 16.87 -12.38 -8.57
CA VAL A 128 15.46 -12.32 -8.16
C VAL A 128 15.23 -11.03 -7.40
N VAL A 129 14.22 -10.25 -7.81
CA VAL A 129 13.87 -8.96 -7.20
C VAL A 129 12.58 -9.16 -6.38
N PRO A 130 12.67 -9.18 -5.04
CA PRO A 130 11.50 -9.39 -4.18
C PRO A 130 10.41 -8.32 -4.35
N SER A 131 9.20 -8.59 -3.84
CA SER A 131 8.14 -7.58 -3.74
C SER A 131 8.59 -6.37 -2.91
N ALA A 132 8.03 -5.19 -3.20
CA ALA A 132 8.37 -3.94 -2.51
C ALA A 132 9.88 -3.60 -2.54
N THR A 133 10.59 -4.04 -3.58
CA THR A 133 12.00 -3.70 -3.78
C THR A 133 12.26 -3.17 -5.18
N ILE A 134 13.34 -2.42 -5.33
CA ILE A 134 13.86 -1.98 -6.61
C ILE A 134 15.32 -2.39 -6.72
N TYR A 135 15.67 -2.99 -7.85
CA TYR A 135 17.02 -3.40 -8.18
C TYR A 135 17.60 -2.41 -9.17
N LEU A 136 18.65 -1.69 -8.77
CA LEU A 136 19.34 -0.68 -9.55
C LEU A 136 20.70 -1.21 -9.99
N VAL A 137 21.01 -1.03 -11.28
CA VAL A 137 22.29 -1.37 -11.86
C VAL A 137 22.82 -0.20 -12.65
N GLY A 138 23.82 0.48 -12.09
CA GLY A 138 24.56 1.55 -12.77
C GLY A 138 25.81 1.02 -13.42
N VAL A 139 26.08 1.45 -14.65
CA VAL A 139 27.27 1.10 -15.42
C VAL A 139 28.03 2.36 -15.74
N GLY A 140 29.34 2.35 -15.48
CA GLY A 140 30.25 3.40 -15.86
C GLY A 140 31.33 2.88 -16.79
N GLU A 141 31.66 3.67 -17.80
CA GLU A 141 32.68 3.36 -18.79
C GLU A 141 33.66 4.53 -18.90
N CYS A 142 34.95 4.26 -18.94
CA CYS A 142 35.99 5.25 -19.15
C CYS A 142 37.22 4.58 -19.76
N GLY A 143 37.70 5.06 -20.91
CA GLY A 143 38.94 4.56 -21.54
C GLY A 143 39.02 3.04 -21.71
N GLY A 144 37.90 2.41 -22.12
CA GLY A 144 37.78 0.96 -22.32
C GLY A 144 37.66 0.12 -21.05
N VAL A 145 37.60 0.75 -19.86
CA VAL A 145 37.29 0.09 -18.59
C VAL A 145 35.81 0.27 -18.30
N ARG A 146 35.13 -0.84 -17.96
CA ARG A 146 33.73 -0.86 -17.53
C ARG A 146 33.65 -1.26 -16.06
N LYS A 147 32.84 -0.56 -15.29
CA LYS A 147 32.53 -0.83 -13.88
C LYS A 147 31.04 -0.83 -13.64
N THR A 148 30.58 -1.70 -12.74
CA THR A 148 29.16 -1.87 -12.45
C THR A 148 28.92 -1.75 -10.96
N VAL A 149 27.88 -1.00 -10.60
CA VAL A 149 27.38 -0.86 -9.24
C VAL A 149 25.96 -1.39 -9.19
N GLU A 150 25.72 -2.33 -8.28
CA GLU A 150 24.42 -2.95 -8.04
C GLU A 150 23.92 -2.52 -6.66
N ALA A 151 22.67 -2.05 -6.60
CA ALA A 151 22.00 -1.71 -5.36
C ALA A 151 20.59 -2.29 -5.33
N MET A 152 20.22 -2.92 -4.22
CA MET A 152 18.83 -3.33 -4.00
C MET A 152 18.26 -2.51 -2.87
N ILE A 153 17.15 -1.86 -3.14
CA ILE A 153 16.52 -0.93 -2.21
C ILE A 153 15.14 -1.49 -1.89
N HIS A 154 14.88 -1.65 -0.61
CA HIS A 154 13.58 -2.04 -0.09
C HIS A 154 12.82 -0.82 0.40
N LEU A 155 11.54 -0.76 0.03
CA LEU A 155 10.59 0.24 0.50
C LEU A 155 9.47 -0.48 1.26
N PRO A 156 9.62 -0.72 2.58
CA PRO A 156 8.57 -1.33 3.37
C PRO A 156 7.30 -0.45 3.29
N ARG A 157 6.16 -1.11 3.03
CA ARG A 157 4.85 -0.51 3.30
C ARG A 157 4.84 -0.16 4.80
N PHE A 158 4.61 1.11 5.12
CA PHE A 158 4.64 1.73 6.46
C PHE A 158 5.48 0.97 7.54
N PRO A 159 6.68 1.44 7.92
CA PRO A 159 7.67 0.61 8.61
C PRO A 159 7.40 0.32 10.10
N TYR A 160 6.27 0.81 10.64
CA TYR A 160 5.93 0.70 12.05
C TYR A 160 4.66 -0.13 12.26
N SER A 161 4.69 -1.04 13.23
CA SER A 161 3.48 -1.70 13.73
C SER A 161 2.59 -0.68 14.44
N ILE A 162 3.23 0.23 15.20
CA ILE A 162 2.59 1.25 16.02
C ILE A 162 3.29 2.58 15.80
N ALA A 163 2.51 3.62 15.52
CA ALA A 163 3.06 4.96 15.44
C ALA A 163 2.12 6.01 16.04
N SER A 164 2.65 6.82 16.94
CA SER A 164 1.90 7.82 17.68
C SER A 164 2.54 9.21 17.55
N SER A 165 1.71 10.22 17.31
CA SER A 165 2.10 11.63 17.41
C SER A 165 2.31 12.08 18.85
N GLY A 166 1.74 11.36 19.81
CA GLY A 166 1.85 11.56 21.25
C GLY A 166 2.58 10.40 21.94
N THR A 167 2.07 10.01 23.11
CA THR A 167 2.69 8.99 23.97
C THR A 167 2.18 7.59 23.65
N VAL A 168 3.00 6.56 23.86
CA VAL A 168 2.59 5.15 23.81
C VAL A 168 2.76 4.52 25.18
N VAL A 169 1.69 3.99 25.76
CA VAL A 169 1.69 3.38 27.10
C VAL A 169 1.13 1.97 27.00
N THR A 170 1.85 1.00 27.56
CA THR A 170 1.37 -0.37 27.68
C THR A 170 1.03 -0.72 29.14
N SER A 171 0.12 -1.66 29.32
CA SER A 171 -0.23 -2.28 30.60
C SER A 171 -0.58 -3.75 30.39
N GLY A 172 -0.21 -4.61 31.35
CA GLY A 172 -0.41 -6.05 31.23
C GLY A 172 0.48 -6.70 30.16
N GLU A 173 0.03 -7.81 29.59
CA GLU A 173 0.79 -8.57 28.59
C GLU A 173 0.58 -7.98 27.18
N VAL A 174 1.55 -7.22 26.70
CA VAL A 174 1.51 -6.61 25.36
C VAL A 174 2.58 -7.21 24.45
N LEU A 175 2.19 -7.59 23.23
CA LEU A 175 3.11 -8.03 22.19
C LEU A 175 3.04 -7.06 21.00
N VAL A 176 4.19 -6.56 20.55
CA VAL A 176 4.31 -5.81 19.29
C VAL A 176 5.33 -6.53 18.40
N ALA A 177 4.85 -7.03 17.27
CA ALA A 177 5.66 -7.81 16.34
C ALA A 177 5.30 -7.52 14.88
N ALA A 178 5.93 -8.23 13.96
CA ALA A 178 5.57 -8.28 12.56
C ALA A 178 5.53 -9.73 12.06
N ALA A 179 4.80 -9.97 10.98
CA ALA A 179 4.75 -11.24 10.27
C ALA A 179 4.93 -10.98 8.77
N ALA A 180 5.53 -11.95 8.07
CA ALA A 180 5.80 -11.81 6.64
C ALA A 180 4.50 -11.75 5.81
N SER A 181 3.50 -12.53 6.22
CA SER A 181 2.21 -12.66 5.55
C SER A 181 1.11 -13.07 6.54
N PRO A 182 -0.17 -13.00 6.16
CA PRO A 182 -1.29 -13.41 7.01
C PRO A 182 -1.23 -14.90 7.43
N GLU A 183 -0.66 -15.77 6.61
CA GLU A 183 -0.52 -17.21 6.92
C GLU A 183 0.46 -17.47 8.06
N ALA A 184 1.33 -16.50 8.37
CA ALA A 184 2.30 -16.60 9.46
C ALA A 184 1.72 -16.14 10.82
N LEU A 185 0.43 -15.81 10.92
CA LEU A 185 -0.18 -15.25 12.15
C LEU A 185 -0.33 -16.25 13.33
N GLY A 186 0.08 -17.51 13.15
CA GLY A 186 0.07 -18.55 14.19
C GLY A 186 1.46 -19.09 14.56
N VAL A 187 2.54 -18.41 14.16
CA VAL A 187 3.91 -18.87 14.42
C VAL A 187 4.38 -18.53 15.84
N ALA A 188 5.39 -19.26 16.31
CA ALA A 188 6.01 -18.99 17.61
C ALA A 188 6.66 -17.59 17.60
N LEU A 189 6.82 -16.99 18.79
CA LEU A 189 7.42 -15.65 18.94
C LEU A 189 8.80 -15.53 18.26
N GLU A 190 9.57 -16.62 18.25
CA GLU A 190 10.90 -16.70 17.64
C GLU A 190 10.90 -16.65 16.11
N ASP A 191 9.76 -16.94 15.47
CA ASP A 191 9.57 -16.87 14.03
C ASP A 191 8.92 -15.55 13.59
N LEU A 192 8.54 -14.68 14.54
CA LEU A 192 7.99 -13.36 14.22
C LEU A 192 9.09 -12.41 13.78
N LEU A 193 8.76 -11.57 12.80
CA LEU A 193 9.63 -10.52 12.31
C LEU A 193 9.65 -9.32 13.28
N PRO A 194 10.65 -8.42 13.14
CA PRO A 194 10.73 -7.20 13.94
C PRO A 194 9.51 -6.27 13.74
N GLY A 195 8.74 -6.05 14.80
CA GLY A 195 7.66 -5.06 14.86
C GLY A 195 8.12 -3.76 15.50
N ASN A 196 8.20 -2.68 14.72
CA ASN A 196 8.73 -1.40 15.19
C ASN A 196 7.64 -0.52 15.81
N LEU A 197 8.03 0.30 16.79
CA LEU A 197 7.19 1.25 17.49
C LEU A 197 7.79 2.67 17.38
N ALA A 198 6.94 3.66 17.10
CA ALA A 198 7.31 5.07 17.08
C ALA A 198 6.40 5.96 17.94
N ALA A 199 6.98 6.91 18.66
CA ALA A 199 6.25 7.92 19.44
C ALA A 199 6.88 9.32 19.34
N ASN A 200 6.10 10.34 18.97
CA ASN A 200 6.61 11.71 18.77
C ASN A 200 6.36 12.66 19.94
N ALA A 201 5.80 12.19 21.06
CA ALA A 201 5.75 12.98 22.29
C ALA A 201 7.16 13.36 22.76
N SER A 202 7.33 14.61 23.21
CA SER A 202 8.57 15.13 23.80
C SER A 202 8.67 14.92 25.31
N ALA A 203 7.75 14.15 25.91
CA ALA A 203 7.71 13.90 27.35
C ALA A 203 8.85 12.96 27.76
N GLU A 204 9.28 13.04 29.02
CA GLU A 204 10.25 12.08 29.59
C GLU A 204 9.70 10.65 29.60
N GLN A 205 8.39 10.51 29.73
CA GLN A 205 7.66 9.24 29.61
C GLN A 205 6.84 9.24 28.30
N ALA A 206 7.53 9.37 27.17
CA ALA A 206 6.88 9.34 25.86
C ALA A 206 6.50 7.91 25.44
N VAL A 207 7.33 6.92 25.78
CA VAL A 207 7.01 5.50 25.68
C VAL A 207 7.15 4.87 27.05
N VAL A 208 6.12 4.17 27.52
CA VAL A 208 6.14 3.43 28.79
C VAL A 208 5.76 1.98 28.50
N LEU A 209 6.71 1.07 28.67
CA LEU A 209 6.52 -0.36 28.50
C LEU A 209 6.36 -1.03 29.88
N ALA A 210 5.16 -1.51 30.18
CA ALA A 210 4.85 -2.24 31.41
C ALA A 210 5.56 -3.61 31.49
N PRO A 211 5.68 -4.19 32.71
CA PRO A 211 6.19 -5.54 32.89
C PRO A 211 5.43 -6.56 32.01
N GLY A 212 6.17 -7.42 31.31
CA GLY A 212 5.60 -8.41 30.38
C GLY A 212 5.37 -7.90 28.95
N ALA A 213 5.60 -6.62 28.67
CA ALA A 213 5.56 -6.11 27.30
C ALA A 213 6.74 -6.63 26.46
N VAL A 214 6.46 -7.16 25.28
CA VAL A 214 7.47 -7.68 24.33
C VAL A 214 7.37 -6.92 23.01
N ILE A 215 8.45 -6.26 22.61
CA ILE A 215 8.59 -5.59 21.32
C ILE A 215 9.69 -6.31 20.54
N THR A 216 9.34 -6.93 19.40
CA THR A 216 10.33 -7.71 18.62
C THR A 216 11.24 -6.84 17.75
N GLY A 217 10.85 -5.58 17.50
CA GLY A 217 11.63 -4.62 16.70
C GLY A 217 12.14 -3.42 17.50
N ASP A 218 12.40 -2.34 16.77
CA ASP A 218 12.94 -1.11 17.33
C ASP A 218 11.87 -0.26 18.02
N VAL A 219 12.30 0.49 19.05
CA VAL A 219 11.49 1.52 19.70
C VAL A 219 12.16 2.86 19.46
N ALA A 220 11.52 3.73 18.67
CA ALA A 220 11.97 5.09 18.43
C ALA A 220 11.05 6.09 19.12
N SER A 221 11.62 7.03 19.88
CA SER A 221 10.83 8.08 20.53
C SER A 221 11.53 9.43 20.51
N HIS A 222 10.77 10.48 20.21
CA HIS A 222 11.24 11.86 20.35
C HIS A 222 11.47 12.28 21.80
N GLY A 223 10.80 11.61 22.74
CA GLY A 223 10.95 11.80 24.18
C GLY A 223 11.68 10.63 24.82
N GLY A 224 11.52 10.49 26.14
CA GLY A 224 12.12 9.39 26.87
C GLY A 224 11.34 8.08 26.71
N VAL A 225 12.06 6.97 26.88
CA VAL A 225 11.53 5.60 26.85
C VAL A 225 11.78 4.96 28.20
N GLU A 226 10.70 4.56 28.87
CA GLU A 226 10.74 3.83 30.12
C GLU A 226 10.38 2.37 29.86
N VAL A 227 11.31 1.47 30.17
CA VAL A 227 11.10 0.03 30.09
C VAL A 227 11.06 -0.50 31.51
N ALA A 228 9.89 -0.94 31.96
CA ALA A 228 9.69 -1.35 33.35
C ALA A 228 10.61 -2.53 33.71
N SER A 229 11.23 -2.45 34.88
CA SER A 229 12.00 -3.55 35.46
C SER A 229 11.06 -4.70 35.82
N GLY A 230 11.01 -5.76 35.01
CA GLY A 230 10.14 -6.92 35.25
C GLY A 230 9.72 -7.68 33.99
N ASN A 231 10.68 -8.13 33.18
CA ASN A 231 10.45 -8.89 31.93
C ASN A 231 9.82 -8.11 30.76
N ALA A 232 9.80 -6.78 30.80
CA ALA A 232 9.61 -6.02 29.56
C ALA A 232 10.85 -6.22 28.67
N VAL A 233 10.66 -6.61 27.42
CA VAL A 233 11.74 -6.94 26.47
C VAL A 233 11.55 -6.14 25.20
N VAL A 234 12.60 -5.41 24.80
CA VAL A 234 12.76 -4.88 23.46
C VAL A 234 13.90 -5.65 22.80
N MET A 235 13.60 -6.36 21.71
CA MET A 235 14.59 -7.19 21.01
C MET A 235 15.40 -6.37 19.99
N GLY A 236 14.87 -5.26 19.50
CA GLY A 236 15.57 -4.30 18.65
C GLY A 236 16.26 -3.18 19.42
N GLU A 237 16.54 -2.08 18.72
CA GLU A 237 17.19 -0.90 19.31
C GLU A 237 16.19 0.03 19.99
N VAL A 238 16.54 0.52 21.18
CA VAL A 238 15.80 1.60 21.87
C VAL A 238 16.48 2.94 21.58
N ARG A 239 15.80 3.79 20.82
CA ARG A 239 16.24 5.14 20.42
C ARG A 239 15.38 6.21 21.09
N ALA A 240 15.69 6.50 22.35
CA ALA A 240 15.08 7.60 23.09
C ALA A 240 15.66 8.95 22.64
N TYR A 241 14.87 10.02 22.77
CA TYR A 241 15.24 11.39 22.38
C TYR A 241 15.71 11.53 20.93
N SER A 242 15.15 10.72 20.02
CA SER A 242 15.45 10.78 18.59
C SER A 242 14.73 11.93 17.88
N ASP A 243 15.03 12.12 16.59
CA ASP A 243 14.19 12.94 15.74
C ASP A 243 12.77 12.37 15.63
N ARG A 244 11.80 13.23 15.31
CA ARG A 244 10.41 12.82 15.13
C ARG A 244 10.26 11.92 13.93
N SER A 245 9.56 10.81 14.11
CA SER A 245 9.18 9.94 13.01
C SER A 245 8.12 10.62 12.13
N PRO A 246 8.23 10.55 10.80
CA PRO A 246 7.20 11.05 9.89
C PRO A 246 5.93 10.21 10.04
N LEU A 247 4.81 10.85 10.35
CA LEU A 247 3.52 10.19 10.50
C LEU A 247 2.55 10.65 9.40
N PRO A 248 1.80 9.71 8.80
CA PRO A 248 0.88 10.02 7.73
C PRO A 248 -0.31 10.83 8.25
N ARG A 249 -0.84 11.75 7.45
CA ARG A 249 -2.10 12.45 7.74
C ARG A 249 -3.13 12.06 6.70
N LEU A 250 -4.26 11.51 7.15
CA LEU A 250 -5.38 11.12 6.30
C LEU A 250 -6.47 12.19 6.40
N PRO A 251 -6.64 13.06 5.39
CA PRO A 251 -7.74 14.02 5.42
C PRO A 251 -9.07 13.30 5.22
N LEU A 252 -9.84 13.10 6.29
CA LEU A 252 -11.11 12.35 6.26
C LEU A 252 -12.10 12.88 5.21
N GLU A 253 -12.14 14.21 5.02
CA GLU A 253 -13.01 14.87 4.05
C GLU A 253 -12.80 14.36 2.61
N SER A 254 -11.58 13.94 2.26
CA SER A 254 -11.25 13.41 0.94
C SER A 254 -11.91 12.05 0.66
N TYR A 255 -12.41 11.39 1.71
CA TYR A 255 -13.07 10.08 1.65
C TYR A 255 -14.60 10.18 1.81
N ASP A 256 -15.18 11.38 1.95
CA ASP A 256 -16.64 11.53 2.00
C ASP A 256 -17.25 11.27 0.60
N PRO A 257 -18.04 10.20 0.42
CA PRO A 257 -18.63 9.89 -0.87
C PRO A 257 -19.67 10.92 -1.31
N ALA A 258 -20.17 11.80 -0.43
CA ALA A 258 -21.05 12.90 -0.82
C ALA A 258 -20.35 13.95 -1.69
N GLY A 259 -19.02 14.08 -1.60
CA GLY A 259 -18.22 14.98 -2.43
C GLY A 259 -17.77 14.39 -3.76
N LEU A 260 -17.99 13.09 -3.99
CA LEU A 260 -17.51 12.39 -5.18
C LEU A 260 -18.56 12.44 -6.30
N GLU A 261 -18.20 13.07 -7.43
CA GLU A 261 -19.07 13.12 -8.60
C GLU A 261 -19.20 11.75 -9.29
N GLY A 262 -20.42 11.42 -9.73
CA GLY A 262 -20.68 10.20 -10.51
C GLY A 262 -20.77 8.90 -9.70
N ILE A 263 -20.73 8.98 -8.36
CA ILE A 263 -20.84 7.82 -7.47
C ILE A 263 -22.22 7.76 -6.81
N GLN A 264 -22.82 6.58 -6.79
CA GLN A 264 -24.06 6.33 -6.04
C GLN A 264 -23.74 6.05 -4.58
N VAL A 265 -24.45 6.72 -3.67
CA VAL A 265 -24.23 6.64 -2.22
C VAL A 265 -25.52 6.24 -1.50
N GLN A 266 -25.48 5.12 -0.79
CA GLN A 266 -26.57 4.68 0.09
C GLN A 266 -26.59 5.53 1.36
N ARG A 267 -27.66 6.29 1.58
CA ARG A 267 -27.80 7.14 2.78
C ARG A 267 -28.59 6.42 3.89
N LEU A 268 -27.94 6.15 5.01
CA LEU A 268 -28.57 5.57 6.20
C LEU A 268 -29.38 6.64 6.94
N ARG A 269 -30.69 6.37 7.12
CA ARG A 269 -31.61 7.26 7.85
C ARG A 269 -31.73 6.92 9.32
N GLN A 270 -31.49 5.67 9.68
CA GLN A 270 -31.57 5.18 11.05
C GLN A 270 -30.21 5.38 11.74
N GLY A 271 -30.24 5.81 13.01
CA GLY A 271 -29.05 5.93 13.85
C GLY A 271 -28.65 4.62 14.53
N THR A 272 -29.50 3.59 14.47
CA THR A 272 -29.21 2.26 15.02
C THR A 272 -29.54 1.20 13.99
N LEU A 273 -28.64 0.24 13.80
CA LEU A 273 -28.81 -0.91 12.91
C LEU A 273 -28.50 -2.21 13.66
N GLU A 274 -29.21 -3.27 13.32
CA GLU A 274 -29.02 -4.62 13.87
C GLU A 274 -28.40 -5.51 12.77
N ALA A 275 -27.19 -5.99 13.02
CA ALA A 275 -26.36 -6.86 12.17
C ALA A 275 -26.38 -6.49 10.67
N PRO A 276 -26.08 -5.23 10.28
CA PRO A 276 -26.16 -4.80 8.90
C PRO A 276 -25.08 -5.46 8.04
N ALA A 277 -25.47 -5.84 6.82
CA ALA A 277 -24.56 -6.21 5.73
C ALA A 277 -24.48 -5.08 4.71
N LEU A 278 -23.36 -4.35 4.70
CA LEU A 278 -23.14 -3.18 3.85
C LEU A 278 -22.31 -3.54 2.60
N SER A 279 -22.53 -2.82 1.50
CA SER A 279 -21.77 -2.98 0.25
C SER A 279 -21.72 -1.66 -0.53
N GLY A 280 -20.61 -1.39 -1.24
CA GLY A 280 -20.41 -0.14 -1.97
C GLY A 280 -20.33 1.08 -1.05
N PHE A 281 -20.66 2.27 -1.56
CA PHE A 281 -20.58 3.50 -0.76
C PHE A 281 -21.84 3.71 0.09
N VAL A 282 -21.65 3.79 1.40
CA VAL A 282 -22.70 3.99 2.40
C VAL A 282 -22.34 5.21 3.24
N ARG A 283 -23.29 6.13 3.45
CA ARG A 283 -23.09 7.34 4.27
C ARG A 283 -24.17 7.49 5.32
N ARG A 284 -23.79 7.89 6.53
CA ARG A 284 -24.67 8.32 7.63
C ARG A 284 -24.36 9.76 8.03
N GLN A 285 -25.39 10.55 8.31
CA GLN A 285 -25.24 11.91 8.85
C GLN A 285 -25.58 11.97 10.34
N GLY A 286 -24.60 12.26 11.20
CA GLY A 286 -24.70 12.08 12.65
C GLY A 286 -24.36 10.66 13.08
N ASP A 287 -24.50 10.40 14.37
CA ASP A 287 -24.00 9.15 14.99
C ASP A 287 -24.69 7.89 14.46
N LEU A 288 -23.94 6.78 14.52
CA LEU A 288 -24.35 5.43 14.14
C LEU A 288 -24.00 4.42 15.24
N SER A 289 -24.98 3.62 15.66
CA SER A 289 -24.78 2.47 16.53
C SER A 289 -25.16 1.20 15.78
N ILE A 290 -24.28 0.22 15.78
CA ILE A 290 -24.49 -1.08 15.15
C ILE A 290 -24.45 -2.14 16.25
N ARG A 291 -25.48 -2.97 16.32
CA ARG A 291 -25.59 -4.09 17.26
C ARG A 291 -25.53 -5.41 16.51
N GLY A 292 -24.98 -6.46 17.11
CA GLY A 292 -24.82 -7.76 16.45
C GLY A 292 -23.75 -7.77 15.34
N GLY A 293 -22.91 -6.74 15.31
CA GLY A 293 -21.72 -6.51 14.51
C GLY A 293 -21.97 -6.05 13.07
N LEU A 294 -20.91 -5.66 12.38
CA LEU A 294 -20.95 -5.04 11.06
C LEU A 294 -20.33 -5.95 10.01
N THR A 295 -21.11 -6.39 9.02
CA THR A 295 -20.58 -7.15 7.88
C THR A 295 -20.36 -6.23 6.68
N MET A 296 -19.17 -6.26 6.10
CA MET A 296 -18.76 -5.43 4.96
C MET A 296 -18.41 -6.30 3.76
N ASP A 297 -19.10 -6.07 2.65
CA ASP A 297 -18.83 -6.71 1.36
C ASP A 297 -18.37 -5.64 0.36
N SER A 298 -17.06 -5.39 0.34
CA SER A 298 -16.45 -4.29 -0.40
C SER A 298 -17.20 -2.98 -0.16
N ALA A 299 -17.36 -2.62 1.11
CA ALA A 299 -18.12 -1.45 1.52
C ALA A 299 -17.21 -0.30 1.95
N VAL A 300 -17.62 0.93 1.68
CA VAL A 300 -17.06 2.14 2.24
C VAL A 300 -18.16 2.80 3.06
N LEU A 301 -18.08 2.70 4.38
CA LEU A 301 -19.01 3.32 5.31
C LEU A 301 -18.42 4.65 5.78
N PHE A 302 -19.08 5.76 5.46
CA PHE A 302 -18.74 7.10 5.95
C PHE A 302 -19.78 7.58 6.97
N VAL A 303 -19.36 7.85 8.19
CA VAL A 303 -20.20 8.36 9.29
C VAL A 303 -19.76 9.78 9.62
N ASP A 304 -20.63 10.74 9.33
CA ASP A 304 -20.43 12.14 9.71
C ASP A 304 -20.88 12.33 11.17
N GLY A 305 -20.16 11.71 12.09
CA GLY A 305 -20.45 11.60 13.52
C GLY A 305 -19.63 10.47 14.17
N GLY A 306 -20.03 10.05 15.37
CA GLY A 306 -19.44 8.90 16.06
C GLY A 306 -20.02 7.56 15.59
N LEU A 307 -19.22 6.49 15.72
CA LEU A 307 -19.62 5.13 15.39
C LEU A 307 -19.38 4.18 16.57
N VAL A 308 -20.40 3.42 16.93
CA VAL A 308 -20.28 2.30 17.89
C VAL A 308 -20.67 1.01 17.19
N VAL A 309 -19.81 0.00 17.27
CA VAL A 309 -20.07 -1.34 16.73
C VAL A 309 -19.96 -2.37 17.86
N GLU A 310 -21.08 -2.96 18.23
CA GLU A 310 -21.15 -4.08 19.16
C GLU A 310 -21.20 -5.38 18.37
N GLY A 311 -20.23 -6.28 18.57
CA GLY A 311 -20.14 -7.58 17.90
C GLY A 311 -18.96 -7.70 16.93
N GLY A 312 -18.18 -6.65 16.70
CA GLY A 312 -17.03 -6.68 15.77
C GLY A 312 -17.36 -6.28 14.33
N ILE A 313 -16.32 -6.24 13.49
CA ILE A 313 -16.38 -5.87 12.07
C ILE A 313 -15.87 -7.05 11.23
N TRP A 314 -16.63 -7.48 10.24
CA TRP A 314 -16.34 -8.63 9.38
C TRP A 314 -16.33 -8.28 7.90
N GLY A 315 -15.62 -9.10 7.12
CA GLY A 315 -15.49 -8.97 5.67
C GLY A 315 -14.47 -7.92 5.25
N LYS A 316 -14.64 -7.38 4.03
CA LYS A 316 -13.68 -6.47 3.40
C LYS A 316 -14.28 -5.08 3.22
N GLY A 317 -13.63 -4.05 3.75
CA GLY A 317 -14.15 -2.69 3.60
C GLY A 317 -13.40 -1.61 4.37
N ALA A 318 -13.91 -0.38 4.28
CA ALA A 318 -13.36 0.79 4.97
C ALA A 318 -14.44 1.56 5.73
N VAL A 319 -14.12 1.94 6.96
CA VAL A 319 -14.97 2.73 7.84
C VAL A 319 -14.29 4.07 8.10
N PHE A 320 -15.01 5.15 7.79
CA PHE A 320 -14.60 6.52 8.04
C PHE A 320 -15.59 7.14 9.02
N ALA A 321 -15.12 7.75 10.10
CA ALA A 321 -15.96 8.47 11.05
C ALA A 321 -15.34 9.83 11.41
N THR A 322 -16.09 10.92 11.27
CA THR A 322 -15.59 12.26 11.67
C THR A 322 -15.48 12.41 13.19
N GLY A 323 -16.24 11.61 13.95
CA GLY A 323 -16.15 11.50 15.41
C GLY A 323 -15.47 10.20 15.87
N PRO A 324 -15.60 9.85 17.18
CA PRO A 324 -14.94 8.69 17.76
C PRO A 324 -15.54 7.36 17.25
N VAL A 325 -14.71 6.31 17.23
CA VAL A 325 -15.09 4.95 16.84
C VAL A 325 -14.85 3.97 17.99
N SER A 326 -15.89 3.28 18.43
CA SER A 326 -15.80 2.21 19.43
C SER A 326 -16.21 0.87 18.85
N VAL A 327 -15.33 -0.11 18.91
CA VAL A 327 -15.59 -1.49 18.48
C VAL A 327 -15.51 -2.40 19.70
N HIS A 328 -16.64 -3.03 20.03
CA HIS A 328 -16.76 -3.98 21.13
C HIS A 328 -16.90 -5.39 20.57
N GLY A 329 -16.10 -6.31 21.10
CA GLY A 329 -15.94 -7.67 20.56
C GLY A 329 -14.85 -7.75 19.48
N GLY A 330 -14.70 -8.91 18.87
CA GLY A 330 -13.77 -9.11 17.77
C GLY A 330 -14.37 -9.94 16.65
N SER A 331 -13.65 -10.00 15.54
CA SER A 331 -13.97 -10.87 14.42
C SER A 331 -13.19 -12.18 14.50
N ASP A 332 -13.52 -13.13 13.62
CA ASP A 332 -12.73 -14.34 13.43
C ASP A 332 -11.46 -14.05 12.61
N LEU A 333 -10.39 -14.79 12.89
CA LEU A 333 -9.18 -14.80 12.08
C LEU A 333 -9.47 -15.55 10.76
N SER A 334 -9.86 -14.81 9.73
CA SER A 334 -10.07 -15.31 8.35
C SER A 334 -9.34 -14.40 7.37
N SER A 335 -8.76 -14.97 6.30
CA SER A 335 -8.10 -14.24 5.22
C SER A 335 -9.02 -13.26 4.49
N ASP A 336 -10.33 -13.49 4.57
CA ASP A 336 -11.34 -12.67 3.90
C ASP A 336 -11.77 -11.45 4.73
N ASN A 337 -11.27 -11.34 5.98
CA ASN A 337 -11.53 -10.22 6.87
C ASN A 337 -10.40 -9.20 6.78
N LEU A 338 -10.64 -8.08 6.09
CA LEU A 338 -9.70 -6.96 5.99
C LEU A 338 -10.47 -5.63 6.02
N ALA A 339 -10.40 -4.94 7.15
CA ALA A 339 -11.11 -3.69 7.38
C ALA A 339 -10.16 -2.55 7.69
N ALA A 340 -10.39 -1.38 7.09
CA ALA A 340 -9.75 -0.15 7.53
C ALA A 340 -10.69 0.65 8.44
N VAL A 341 -10.20 1.14 9.57
CA VAL A 341 -10.92 2.05 10.47
C VAL A 341 -10.15 3.37 10.53
N VAL A 342 -10.80 4.44 10.10
CA VAL A 342 -10.23 5.80 10.05
C VAL A 342 -11.17 6.74 10.81
N SER A 343 -10.68 7.34 11.89
CA SER A 343 -11.46 8.24 12.75
C SER A 343 -10.81 9.61 12.86
N GLY A 344 -11.64 10.66 12.82
CA GLY A 344 -11.27 12.03 13.16
C GLY A 344 -11.25 12.29 14.68
N GLY A 345 -11.65 11.30 15.48
CA GLY A 345 -11.60 11.34 16.94
C GLY A 345 -10.94 10.07 17.50
N ASP A 346 -11.31 9.72 18.73
CA ASP A 346 -10.72 8.60 19.45
C ASP A 346 -11.14 7.25 18.86
N VAL A 347 -10.28 6.24 18.93
CA VAL A 347 -10.58 4.87 18.53
C VAL A 347 -10.39 3.91 19.70
N SER A 348 -11.42 3.14 20.04
CA SER A 348 -11.35 2.13 21.10
C SER A 348 -11.72 0.74 20.59
N PHE A 349 -10.84 -0.23 20.76
CA PHE A 349 -11.11 -1.65 20.57
C PHE A 349 -11.12 -2.34 21.94
N THR A 350 -12.23 -2.99 22.29
CA THR A 350 -12.35 -3.77 23.53
C THR A 350 -12.85 -5.17 23.22
N GLY A 351 -12.01 -6.17 23.46
CA GLY A 351 -12.35 -7.58 23.26
C GLY A 351 -12.68 -8.31 24.56
N THR A 352 -12.69 -9.64 24.47
CA THR A 352 -12.78 -10.56 25.62
C THR A 352 -11.45 -11.25 25.95
N GLY A 353 -10.41 -10.96 25.17
CA GLY A 353 -9.07 -11.51 25.30
C GLY A 353 -8.35 -11.55 23.94
N PRO A 354 -7.01 -11.52 23.91
CA PRO A 354 -6.22 -11.60 22.67
C PRO A 354 -6.50 -12.83 21.81
N GLU A 355 -6.95 -13.94 22.40
CA GLU A 355 -7.24 -15.18 21.69
C GLU A 355 -8.72 -15.32 21.26
N GLY A 356 -9.57 -14.38 21.67
CA GLY A 356 -11.02 -14.41 21.40
C GLY A 356 -11.53 -13.19 20.65
N SER A 357 -10.71 -12.17 20.42
CA SER A 357 -11.10 -10.94 19.74
C SER A 357 -10.00 -10.47 18.80
N TYR A 358 -10.27 -10.57 17.50
CA TYR A 358 -9.33 -10.20 16.45
C TYR A 358 -9.84 -9.02 15.63
N PHE A 359 -8.91 -8.23 15.09
CA PHE A 359 -9.17 -7.24 14.05
C PHE A 359 -8.02 -7.27 13.04
N GLN A 360 -8.34 -7.20 11.75
CA GLN A 360 -7.37 -7.29 10.67
C GLN A 360 -7.49 -6.07 9.76
N GLY A 361 -6.41 -5.30 9.61
CA GLY A 361 -6.31 -4.17 8.71
C GLY A 361 -5.66 -2.94 9.33
N LEU A 362 -6.01 -1.77 8.78
CA LEU A 362 -5.41 -0.49 9.15
C LEU A 362 -6.30 0.24 10.17
N VAL A 363 -5.70 0.71 11.27
CA VAL A 363 -6.35 1.61 12.23
C VAL A 363 -5.66 2.97 12.17
N TYR A 364 -6.42 4.02 11.90
CA TYR A 364 -5.98 5.40 11.94
C TYR A 364 -6.91 6.25 12.79
N SER A 365 -6.34 7.11 13.64
CA SER A 365 -7.07 8.03 14.50
C SER A 365 -6.39 9.41 14.52
N GLU A 366 -7.18 10.48 14.44
CA GLU A 366 -6.75 11.85 14.76
C GLU A 366 -7.00 12.20 16.24
N GLY A 367 -7.40 11.23 17.06
CA GLY A 367 -7.56 11.32 18.52
C GLY A 367 -6.72 10.27 19.24
N ASP A 368 -7.12 9.89 20.44
CA ASP A 368 -6.46 8.87 21.25
C ASP A 368 -6.90 7.46 20.82
N VAL A 369 -6.03 6.47 20.99
CA VAL A 369 -6.32 5.06 20.68
C VAL A 369 -6.19 4.19 21.92
N LEU A 370 -7.22 3.38 22.18
CA LEU A 370 -7.23 2.35 23.22
C LEU A 370 -7.44 0.98 22.57
N ALA A 371 -6.55 0.03 22.83
CA ALA A 371 -6.73 -1.37 22.46
C ALA A 371 -6.62 -2.23 23.72
N GLN A 372 -7.72 -2.86 24.12
CA GLN A 372 -7.82 -3.64 25.34
C GLN A 372 -8.29 -5.06 25.02
N GLN A 373 -7.56 -6.07 25.52
CA GLN A 373 -7.94 -7.48 25.42
C GLN A 373 -8.25 -7.93 23.98
N VAL A 374 -7.41 -7.51 23.04
CA VAL A 374 -7.63 -7.68 21.58
C VAL A 374 -6.32 -7.96 20.85
N SER A 375 -6.41 -8.69 19.75
CA SER A 375 -5.32 -8.89 18.80
C SER A 375 -5.60 -8.11 17.51
N LEU A 376 -4.70 -7.19 17.15
CA LEU A 376 -4.76 -6.37 15.94
C LEU A 376 -3.68 -6.81 14.95
N PHE A 377 -4.07 -7.13 13.72
CA PHE A 377 -3.16 -7.54 12.65
C PHE A 377 -3.12 -6.51 11.53
N GLY A 378 -2.02 -5.78 11.41
CA GLY A 378 -1.86 -4.67 10.48
C GLY A 378 -1.12 -3.50 11.11
N ALA A 379 -1.53 -2.26 10.84
CA ALA A 379 -0.85 -1.08 11.38
C ALA A 379 -1.81 -0.23 12.20
N LEU A 380 -1.28 0.35 13.28
CA LEU A 380 -2.01 1.23 14.19
C LEU A 380 -1.33 2.59 14.27
N ILE A 381 -2.03 3.62 13.81
CA ILE A 381 -1.48 4.98 13.67
C ILE A 381 -2.40 5.97 14.38
N ALA A 382 -1.85 6.75 15.31
CA ALA A 382 -2.56 7.82 15.99
C ALA A 382 -1.85 9.16 15.75
N ASN A 383 -2.41 10.02 14.90
CA ASN A 383 -1.76 11.26 14.47
C ASN A 383 -2.70 12.46 14.54
N ALA A 384 -2.54 13.27 15.58
CA ALA A 384 -3.18 14.57 15.72
C ALA A 384 -2.13 15.70 15.70
N PRO A 385 -2.49 16.91 15.22
CA PRO A 385 -1.64 18.09 15.39
C PRO A 385 -1.28 18.39 16.86
N GLN A 386 -2.17 18.05 17.79
CA GLN A 386 -2.01 18.28 19.23
C GLN A 386 -1.20 17.16 19.92
N GLY A 387 -0.93 16.05 19.23
CA GLY A 387 -0.50 14.78 19.81
C GLY A 387 -1.68 13.87 20.15
N SER A 388 -1.51 12.58 19.88
CA SER A 388 -2.47 11.49 20.12
C SER A 388 -1.83 10.41 20.95
N ARG A 389 -2.46 9.96 22.03
CA ARG A 389 -1.95 8.87 22.87
C ARG A 389 -2.41 7.51 22.35
N ILE A 390 -1.55 6.50 22.48
CA ILE A 390 -1.89 5.08 22.27
C ILE A 390 -1.77 4.34 23.61
N GLN A 391 -2.82 3.63 23.99
CA GLN A 391 -2.89 2.79 25.19
C GLN A 391 -3.16 1.34 24.78
N LEU A 392 -2.31 0.44 25.23
CA LEU A 392 -2.40 -0.99 24.95
C LEU A 392 -2.52 -1.75 26.27
N GLU A 393 -3.61 -2.48 26.45
CA GLU A 393 -3.87 -3.26 27.67
C GLU A 393 -4.16 -4.71 27.31
N ASP A 394 -3.28 -5.62 27.72
CA ASP A 394 -3.40 -7.06 27.38
C ASP A 394 -3.71 -7.27 25.89
N ALA A 395 -2.86 -6.70 25.02
CA ALA A 395 -3.13 -6.59 23.58
C ALA A 395 -1.96 -7.13 22.73
N ARG A 396 -2.27 -7.73 21.59
CA ARG A 396 -1.27 -8.17 20.62
C ARG A 396 -1.40 -7.33 19.35
N LEU A 397 -0.30 -6.78 18.85
CA LEU A 397 -0.23 -6.07 17.59
C LEU A 397 0.82 -6.72 16.71
N ILE A 398 0.39 -7.31 15.60
CA ILE A 398 1.29 -7.96 14.64
C ILE A 398 1.15 -7.24 13.30
N HIS A 399 2.22 -6.57 12.89
CA HIS A 399 2.27 -5.91 11.61
C HIS A 399 2.33 -6.90 10.45
N VAL A 400 1.38 -6.79 9.54
CA VAL A 400 1.34 -7.55 8.30
C VAL A 400 1.32 -6.54 7.14
N PRO A 401 2.38 -6.46 6.32
CA PRO A 401 2.48 -5.46 5.24
C PRO A 401 1.32 -5.50 4.24
N GLU A 402 0.71 -6.67 4.04
CA GLU A 402 -0.46 -6.83 3.17
C GLU A 402 -1.73 -6.19 3.75
N HIS A 403 -1.81 -6.02 5.07
CA HIS A 403 -2.96 -5.45 5.77
C HIS A 403 -2.89 -3.93 5.97
N THR A 404 -1.78 -3.28 5.56
CA THR A 404 -1.62 -1.81 5.67
C THR A 404 -2.12 -1.06 4.43
N SER A 405 -2.60 -1.78 3.43
CA SER A 405 -3.18 -1.25 2.20
C SER A 405 -4.50 -1.97 1.91
N LEU A 406 -5.50 -1.20 1.48
CA LEU A 406 -6.82 -1.69 1.14
C LEU A 406 -7.19 -1.18 -0.25
N GLU A 407 -7.27 -2.10 -1.20
CA GLU A 407 -7.88 -1.84 -2.51
C GLU A 407 -9.25 -2.53 -2.60
N LEU A 408 -10.27 -1.72 -2.85
CA LEU A 408 -11.64 -2.15 -3.08
C LEU A 408 -12.01 -1.85 -4.53
N GLN A 409 -12.47 -2.88 -5.25
CA GLN A 409 -13.20 -2.69 -6.48
C GLN A 409 -14.67 -2.54 -6.09
N LEU A 410 -15.14 -1.30 -6.04
CA LEU A 410 -16.52 -1.01 -5.69
C LEU A 410 -17.35 -1.14 -6.97
N GLU A 411 -18.08 -2.25 -7.03
CA GLU A 411 -19.18 -2.37 -7.98
C GLU A 411 -20.31 -1.45 -7.53
N ASP A 412 -20.96 -0.75 -8.48
CA ASP A 412 -22.12 0.09 -8.18
C ASP A 412 -23.18 -0.78 -7.48
N PRO A 413 -23.43 -0.58 -6.17
CA PRO A 413 -24.23 -1.51 -5.36
C PRO A 413 -25.70 -1.54 -5.78
N LEU A 414 -26.13 -0.56 -6.59
CA LEU A 414 -27.54 -0.31 -6.88
C LEU A 414 -28.00 -0.86 -8.23
N GLY A 415 -27.12 -1.39 -9.09
CA GLY A 415 -27.55 -1.83 -10.43
C GLY A 415 -28.32 -0.73 -11.18
N THR A 416 -29.26 -1.10 -12.05
CA THR A 416 -30.10 -0.09 -12.74
C THR A 416 -31.30 0.27 -11.85
N PRO A 417 -31.51 1.54 -11.46
CA PRO A 417 -32.70 1.95 -10.73
C PRO A 417 -33.97 1.76 -11.57
N PHE A 418 -34.97 1.08 -10.99
CA PHE A 418 -36.34 1.10 -11.48
C PHE A 418 -37.15 2.07 -10.63
N PHE A 419 -37.60 3.17 -11.24
CA PHE A 419 -38.52 4.11 -10.60
C PHE A 419 -39.95 3.70 -10.90
N PHE A 420 -40.72 3.38 -9.86
CA PHE A 420 -42.16 3.18 -9.97
C PHE A 420 -42.84 4.52 -9.74
N THR A 421 -43.48 5.08 -10.78
CA THR A 421 -44.26 6.31 -10.66
C THR A 421 -45.74 5.99 -10.82
N TYR A 422 -46.57 6.39 -9.88
CA TYR A 422 -48.02 6.21 -9.96
C TYR A 422 -48.69 7.45 -10.55
N HIS A 423 -49.18 7.36 -11.79
CA HIS A 423 -50.05 8.38 -12.40
C HIS A 423 -51.27 7.69 -12.98
N GLY A 424 -52.46 7.98 -12.42
CA GLY A 424 -53.79 7.65 -12.96
C GLY A 424 -53.86 6.42 -13.88
N ALA A 425 -54.24 5.27 -13.32
CA ALA A 425 -54.53 4.01 -14.03
C ALA A 425 -53.44 3.47 -15.00
N LYS A 426 -52.22 4.02 -15.01
CA LYS A 426 -51.12 3.55 -15.87
C LYS A 426 -49.86 3.25 -15.05
N PHE A 427 -49.43 2.00 -15.14
CA PHE A 427 -48.13 1.54 -14.67
C PHE A 427 -47.13 1.73 -15.81
N SER A 428 -46.04 2.48 -15.60
CA SER A 428 -44.98 2.60 -16.60
C SER A 428 -43.64 2.25 -15.98
N GLY A 429 -43.02 1.19 -16.49
CA GLY A 429 -41.60 0.93 -16.31
C GLY A 429 -40.82 1.54 -17.46
N ALA A 430 -39.85 2.41 -17.15
CA ALA A 430 -38.54 2.50 -17.78
C ALA A 430 -38.02 3.95 -17.87
N GLY A 431 -36.81 4.12 -17.35
CA GLY A 431 -35.91 5.25 -17.62
C GLY A 431 -35.63 6.09 -16.39
N ALA A 432 -34.34 6.27 -16.07
CA ALA A 432 -33.93 7.47 -15.37
C ALA A 432 -34.55 8.68 -16.12
N PRO A 433 -35.13 9.68 -15.42
CA PRO A 433 -35.69 10.84 -16.07
C PRO A 433 -34.64 11.42 -17.04
N LYS A 434 -34.98 11.49 -18.33
CA LYS A 434 -34.12 12.16 -19.30
C LYS A 434 -34.20 13.66 -19.02
N GLY A 435 -33.15 14.19 -18.41
CA GLY A 435 -33.03 15.60 -18.03
C GLY A 435 -33.07 15.82 -16.52
N ASN A 436 -32.67 17.01 -16.09
CA ASN A 436 -32.53 17.47 -14.70
C ASN A 436 -33.81 17.42 -13.82
N SER A 437 -34.87 16.75 -14.26
CA SER A 437 -36.05 16.49 -13.44
C SER A 437 -35.73 15.33 -12.50
N GLY A 438 -35.38 15.65 -11.26
CA GLY A 438 -35.27 14.66 -10.18
C GLY A 438 -36.52 13.78 -10.05
N PRO A 439 -36.43 12.67 -9.31
CA PRO A 439 -37.55 11.76 -9.10
C PRO A 439 -38.80 12.55 -8.65
N LYS A 440 -39.95 12.27 -9.28
CA LYS A 440 -41.23 12.87 -8.88
C LYS A 440 -41.53 12.50 -7.43
N LYS A 441 -42.22 13.40 -6.71
CA LYS A 441 -42.48 13.31 -5.25
C LYS A 441 -43.12 12.00 -4.77
N ASP A 442 -43.68 11.20 -5.67
CA ASP A 442 -44.43 9.97 -5.41
C ASP A 442 -43.79 8.70 -6.01
N SER A 443 -42.50 8.72 -6.37
CA SER A 443 -41.81 7.55 -6.91
C SER A 443 -41.04 6.77 -5.84
N VAL A 444 -41.19 5.44 -5.81
CA VAL A 444 -40.35 4.56 -4.99
C VAL A 444 -39.27 3.93 -5.88
N PRO A 445 -37.98 4.15 -5.59
CA PRO A 445 -36.90 3.48 -6.30
C PRO A 445 -36.75 2.05 -5.78
N VAL A 446 -36.74 1.07 -6.69
CA VAL A 446 -36.31 -0.29 -6.40
C VAL A 446 -35.17 -0.63 -7.33
N TYR A 447 -34.12 -1.21 -6.76
CA TYR A 447 -32.89 -1.53 -7.45
C TYR A 447 -32.86 -3.01 -7.77
N VAL A 448 -32.55 -3.36 -9.02
CA VAL A 448 -32.43 -4.75 -9.45
C VAL A 448 -31.07 -4.93 -10.12
N ARG A 449 -30.28 -5.87 -9.62
CA ARG A 449 -28.94 -6.21 -10.11
C ARG A 449 -28.90 -7.67 -10.52
N ARG A 450 -28.36 -7.98 -11.70
CA ARG A 450 -28.07 -9.36 -12.11
C ARG A 450 -26.69 -9.77 -11.59
N GLN A 451 -26.59 -10.95 -10.98
CA GLN A 451 -25.35 -11.55 -10.49
C GLN A 451 -24.66 -12.36 -11.60
N PRO A 452 -23.33 -12.61 -11.48
CA PRO A 452 -22.57 -13.42 -12.43
C PRO A 452 -23.09 -14.85 -12.60
N ASP A 453 -23.69 -15.41 -11.56
CA ASP A 453 -24.33 -16.74 -11.54
C ASP A 453 -25.68 -16.78 -12.28
N GLY A 454 -26.13 -15.64 -12.81
CA GLY A 454 -27.39 -15.50 -13.53
C GLY A 454 -28.61 -15.19 -12.64
N THR A 455 -28.45 -15.12 -11.32
CA THR A 455 -29.51 -14.73 -10.38
C THR A 455 -29.60 -13.20 -10.25
N PHE A 456 -30.52 -12.71 -9.42
CA PHE A 456 -30.75 -11.28 -9.20
C PHE A 456 -30.77 -10.92 -7.72
N VAL A 457 -30.29 -9.71 -7.44
CA VAL A 457 -30.44 -9.01 -6.16
C VAL A 457 -31.45 -7.90 -6.35
N LEU A 458 -32.41 -7.82 -5.45
CA LEU A 458 -33.35 -6.71 -5.34
C LEU A 458 -33.08 -5.95 -4.06
N PHE A 459 -32.99 -4.63 -4.15
CA PHE A 459 -32.79 -3.75 -3.02
C PHE A 459 -33.82 -2.61 -3.01
N GLU A 460 -34.56 -2.46 -1.91
CA GLU A 460 -35.43 -1.31 -1.67
C GLU A 460 -34.78 -0.38 -0.63
N PRO A 461 -34.36 0.84 -1.01
CA PRO A 461 -33.62 1.76 -0.14
C PRO A 461 -34.49 2.38 0.95
N VAL A 462 -35.82 2.36 0.81
CA VAL A 462 -36.74 2.97 1.79
C VAL A 462 -36.95 2.05 2.98
N SER A 463 -37.09 0.74 2.74
CA SER A 463 -37.26 -0.29 3.78
C SER A 463 -35.96 -0.98 4.18
N ASN A 464 -34.86 -0.73 3.44
CA ASN A 464 -33.58 -1.43 3.57
C ASN A 464 -33.70 -2.96 3.34
N THR A 465 -34.72 -3.39 2.59
CA THR A 465 -34.94 -4.80 2.29
C THR A 465 -34.04 -5.24 1.14
N ARG A 466 -33.20 -6.26 1.39
CA ARG A 466 -32.34 -6.89 0.38
C ARG A 466 -32.79 -8.34 0.17
N LEU A 467 -33.07 -8.69 -1.08
CA LEU A 467 -33.43 -10.05 -1.49
C LEU A 467 -32.40 -10.54 -2.51
N THR A 468 -31.78 -11.70 -2.28
CA THR A 468 -30.69 -12.25 -3.10
C THR A 468 -31.06 -13.61 -3.69
N GLY A 469 -30.30 -14.07 -4.70
CA GLY A 469 -30.51 -15.39 -5.30
C GLY A 469 -31.83 -15.54 -6.07
N LEU A 470 -32.43 -14.42 -6.46
CA LEU A 470 -33.72 -14.44 -7.14
C LEU A 470 -33.55 -14.90 -8.59
N THR A 471 -34.42 -15.80 -9.05
CA THR A 471 -34.58 -16.03 -10.48
C THR A 471 -35.27 -14.82 -11.12
N SER A 472 -35.25 -14.69 -12.45
CA SER A 472 -36.00 -13.63 -13.14
C SER A 472 -37.49 -13.61 -12.75
N GLN A 473 -38.06 -14.78 -12.46
CA GLN A 473 -39.43 -14.91 -11.96
C GLN A 473 -39.55 -14.54 -10.47
N GLY A 474 -38.56 -14.92 -9.65
CA GLY A 474 -38.49 -14.53 -8.24
C GLY A 474 -38.34 -13.02 -8.02
N VAL A 475 -37.72 -12.29 -8.94
CA VAL A 475 -37.68 -10.81 -8.92
C VAL A 475 -39.09 -10.24 -9.06
N ALA A 476 -39.89 -10.76 -9.98
CA ALA A 476 -41.27 -10.28 -10.17
C ALA A 476 -42.12 -10.51 -8.91
N ASP A 477 -42.03 -11.71 -8.31
CA ASP A 477 -42.78 -12.06 -7.11
C ASP A 477 -42.33 -11.23 -5.89
N ALA A 478 -41.03 -10.98 -5.76
CA ALA A 478 -40.46 -10.11 -4.73
C ALA A 478 -40.94 -8.65 -4.88
N MET A 479 -40.95 -8.13 -6.10
CA MET A 479 -41.48 -6.80 -6.39
C MET A 479 -42.96 -6.69 -6.04
N VAL A 480 -43.76 -7.71 -6.37
CA VAL A 480 -45.19 -7.74 -6.03
C VAL A 480 -45.40 -7.65 -4.53
N ARG A 481 -44.62 -8.38 -3.73
CA ARG A 481 -44.67 -8.34 -2.25
C ARG A 481 -44.27 -6.99 -1.68
N LEU A 482 -43.23 -6.36 -2.24
CA LEU A 482 -42.79 -5.01 -1.83
C LEU A 482 -43.85 -3.96 -2.17
N LEU A 483 -44.44 -4.05 -3.36
CA LEU A 483 -45.46 -3.12 -3.84
C LEU A 483 -46.82 -3.30 -3.12
N SER A 484 -47.19 -4.53 -2.74
CA SER A 484 -48.46 -4.80 -2.03
C SER A 484 -48.46 -4.33 -0.57
N GLY A 485 -47.29 -4.13 0.04
CA GLY A 485 -47.15 -3.50 1.36
C GLY A 485 -47.34 -1.98 1.36
N MET A 486 -47.30 -1.32 0.19
CA MET A 486 -47.46 0.12 0.08
C MET A 486 -48.94 0.52 0.07
N THR A 487 -49.49 0.88 1.22
CA THR A 487 -50.85 1.44 1.27
C THR A 487 -50.88 2.83 0.61
N CYS A 488 -51.50 2.93 -0.57
CA CYS A 488 -51.88 4.20 -1.21
C CYS A 488 -52.94 4.92 -0.35
N LYS A 489 -52.53 5.61 0.70
CA LYS A 489 -53.45 6.27 1.65
C LYS A 489 -53.94 7.65 1.22
N LYS A 490 -53.51 8.20 0.09
CA LYS A 490 -54.00 9.50 -0.40
C LYS A 490 -54.07 9.51 -1.92
N HIS A 491 -55.18 10.03 -2.40
CA HIS A 491 -55.53 10.32 -3.80
C HIS A 491 -56.33 9.21 -4.47
N GLY A 492 -57.65 9.42 -4.51
CA GLY A 492 -58.67 8.57 -5.13
C GLY A 492 -58.46 8.35 -6.61
N ALA A 493 -57.45 7.57 -6.95
CA ALA A 493 -57.25 6.98 -8.25
C ALA A 493 -57.99 5.65 -8.29
N SER A 494 -58.81 5.49 -9.32
CA SER A 494 -59.51 4.25 -9.64
C SER A 494 -58.50 3.18 -10.07
N ARG A 495 -58.58 2.03 -9.36
CA ARG A 495 -57.88 0.74 -9.58
C ARG A 495 -56.35 0.75 -9.44
N PHE A 496 -55.91 0.38 -8.25
CA PHE A 496 -54.71 -0.44 -8.09
C PHE A 496 -54.97 -1.82 -8.73
N PRO A 497 -53.98 -2.58 -9.23
CA PRO A 497 -54.19 -3.97 -9.61
C PRO A 497 -54.66 -4.72 -8.35
N GLU A 498 -55.89 -5.24 -8.38
CA GLU A 498 -56.52 -5.86 -7.20
C GLU A 498 -56.07 -7.32 -7.04
N THR A 499 -55.36 -7.86 -8.05
CA THR A 499 -54.92 -9.24 -8.08
C THR A 499 -53.43 -9.36 -8.42
N GLU A 500 -52.78 -10.34 -7.79
CA GLU A 500 -51.39 -10.75 -8.04
C GLU A 500 -51.11 -11.01 -9.53
N THR A 501 -52.12 -11.54 -10.24
CA THR A 501 -52.08 -11.86 -11.68
C THR A 501 -52.00 -10.63 -12.57
N GLU A 502 -52.73 -9.54 -12.26
CA GLU A 502 -52.67 -8.28 -13.02
C GLU A 502 -51.32 -7.60 -12.84
N LEU A 503 -50.74 -7.70 -11.63
CA LEU A 503 -49.42 -7.14 -11.31
C LEU A 503 -48.30 -7.95 -11.98
N LEU A 504 -48.41 -9.27 -12.02
CA LEU A 504 -47.51 -10.16 -12.77
C LEU A 504 -47.53 -9.91 -14.28
N GLN A 505 -48.70 -9.62 -14.88
CA GLN A 505 -48.80 -9.24 -16.29
C GLN A 505 -48.14 -7.88 -16.58
N ALA A 506 -48.30 -6.90 -15.68
CA ALA A 506 -47.63 -5.61 -15.81
C ALA A 506 -46.09 -5.73 -15.71
N VAL A 507 -45.60 -6.65 -14.87
CA VAL A 507 -44.15 -6.89 -14.70
C VAL A 507 -43.55 -7.72 -15.83
N ARG A 508 -44.25 -8.75 -16.33
CA ARG A 508 -43.77 -9.58 -17.45
C ARG A 508 -43.67 -8.84 -18.78
N GLY A 509 -44.42 -7.75 -18.95
CA GLY A 509 -44.34 -6.86 -20.12
C GLY A 509 -43.18 -5.87 -20.07
N MET A 510 -42.47 -5.75 -18.95
CA MET A 510 -41.33 -4.84 -18.83
C MET A 510 -40.11 -5.46 -19.51
N ALA A 511 -39.71 -4.87 -20.64
CA ALA A 511 -38.39 -5.13 -21.19
C ALA A 511 -37.36 -4.62 -20.19
N PHE A 512 -36.68 -5.53 -19.48
CA PHE A 512 -35.48 -5.18 -18.76
C PHE A 512 -34.51 -4.61 -19.80
N PRO A 513 -34.04 -3.36 -19.66
CA PRO A 513 -33.03 -2.86 -20.56
C PRO A 513 -31.88 -3.87 -20.53
N GLN A 514 -31.53 -4.43 -21.69
CA GLN A 514 -30.20 -4.98 -21.83
C GLN A 514 -29.29 -3.82 -21.50
N SER A 515 -28.62 -3.92 -20.34
CA SER A 515 -27.87 -2.83 -19.73
C SER A 515 -27.21 -2.03 -20.85
N PRO A 516 -27.50 -0.73 -21.03
CA PRO A 516 -26.67 0.04 -21.93
C PRO A 516 -25.24 -0.16 -21.42
N ALA A 517 -24.37 -0.61 -22.31
CA ALA A 517 -22.95 -0.84 -22.05
C ALA A 517 -22.22 0.49 -21.79
N ALA A 518 -22.84 1.43 -21.07
CA ALA A 518 -22.14 2.43 -20.32
C ALA A 518 -21.37 1.65 -19.24
N ARG A 519 -20.16 1.25 -19.61
CA ARG A 519 -19.10 0.85 -18.69
C ARG A 519 -18.92 1.99 -17.70
N LEU A 520 -19.73 2.06 -16.65
CA LEU A 520 -19.34 2.72 -15.42
C LEU A 520 -18.08 1.96 -15.02
N LYS A 521 -16.92 2.60 -15.17
CA LYS A 521 -15.66 2.04 -14.68
C LYS A 521 -15.90 1.70 -13.21
N PRO A 522 -15.61 0.47 -12.74
CA PRO A 522 -15.74 0.16 -11.33
C PRO A 522 -14.99 1.22 -10.54
N ALA A 523 -15.66 1.80 -9.53
CA ALA A 523 -15.03 2.81 -8.71
C ALA A 523 -13.95 2.09 -7.90
N ARG A 524 -12.68 2.34 -8.22
CA ARG A 524 -11.57 1.82 -7.43
C ARG A 524 -11.38 2.73 -6.24
N PHE A 525 -11.42 2.15 -5.06
CA PHE A 525 -11.06 2.81 -3.82
C PHE A 525 -9.75 2.23 -3.33
N THR A 526 -8.79 3.09 -3.00
CA THR A 526 -7.48 2.68 -2.50
C THR A 526 -7.13 3.50 -1.26
N LEU A 527 -6.83 2.82 -0.17
CA LEU A 527 -6.29 3.39 1.06
C LEU A 527 -4.97 2.69 1.36
N ASP A 528 -3.89 3.45 1.48
CA ASP A 528 -2.55 2.90 1.71
C ASP A 528 -1.76 3.86 2.60
N ALA A 529 -1.45 3.42 3.82
CA ALA A 529 -0.74 4.24 4.80
C ALA A 529 0.67 4.64 4.32
N SER A 530 1.29 3.86 3.43
CA SER A 530 2.62 4.14 2.89
C SER A 530 2.65 5.36 1.98
N ARG A 531 1.53 5.74 1.35
CA ARG A 531 1.45 6.91 0.45
C ARG A 531 1.69 8.25 1.15
N PHE A 532 1.64 8.27 2.47
CA PHE A 532 1.60 9.48 3.29
C PHE A 532 2.87 9.69 4.13
N VAL A 533 3.78 8.72 4.13
CA VAL A 533 5.14 8.90 4.65
C VAL A 533 6.03 9.26 3.46
N ALA A 534 6.93 10.23 3.65
CA ALA A 534 7.83 10.61 2.59
C ALA A 534 8.70 9.41 2.18
N PHE A 535 8.84 9.19 0.88
CA PHE A 535 9.57 8.06 0.31
C PHE A 535 10.99 7.91 0.91
N GLN A 536 11.65 9.04 1.18
CA GLN A 536 13.00 9.10 1.75
C GLN A 536 13.10 8.41 3.12
N ASP A 537 12.03 8.45 3.91
CA ASP A 537 12.00 7.93 5.28
C ASP A 537 11.65 6.43 5.34
N GLN A 538 11.17 5.88 4.23
CA GLN A 538 10.87 4.44 4.08
C GLN A 538 12.08 3.67 3.57
N MET A 539 12.99 4.33 2.86
CA MET A 539 14.02 3.65 2.08
C MET A 539 15.05 2.91 2.95
N ARG A 540 15.22 1.61 2.68
CA ARG A 540 16.28 0.77 3.25
C ARG A 540 17.14 0.22 2.12
N ILE A 541 18.45 0.47 2.17
CA ILE A 541 19.40 -0.16 1.24
C ILE A 541 19.68 -1.56 1.76
N MET A 542 19.26 -2.59 1.02
CA MET A 542 19.43 -3.99 1.39
C MET A 542 20.86 -4.45 1.15
N TYR A 543 21.45 -4.04 0.03
CA TYR A 543 22.87 -4.22 -0.24
C TYR A 543 23.37 -3.23 -1.29
N TRP A 544 24.70 -3.03 -1.27
CA TRP A 544 25.46 -2.26 -2.24
C TRP A 544 26.67 -3.09 -2.66
N ARG A 545 26.83 -3.33 -3.97
CA ARG A 545 27.89 -4.17 -4.51
C ARG A 545 28.59 -3.51 -5.70
N GLU A 546 29.91 -3.47 -5.64
CA GLU A 546 30.78 -2.99 -6.71
C GLU A 546 31.38 -4.20 -7.47
N ARG A 547 31.44 -4.13 -8.81
CA ARG A 547 32.08 -5.14 -9.68
C ARG A 547 33.10 -4.49 -10.63
#